data_AF-A0A9P7JSW9-F1
#
_entry.id   AF-A0A9P7JSW9-F1
#
_cell.length_a   1.000
_cell.length_b   1.000
_cell.length_c   1.000
_cell.angle_alpha   90.00
_cell.angle_beta   90.00
_cell.angle_gamma   90.00
#
_symmetry.space_group_name_H-M   'P 1'
#
loop_
_entity.id
_entity.type
_entity.pdbx_description
1 polymer ?
#
loop_
_entity_poly.entity_id
_entity_poly.type
_entity_poly.pdbx_seq_one_letter_code
_entity_poly.pdbx_strand_id
1 'polypeptide(L)'
;MSLSQVMVEDIPHPPESSQSLVVATSESAHQKRKIAALEEKLQILESGHVVKQRETNYYMSEGRAIRHIVTLFDNIKDLVICENDRWCNMDDKDEDMTVDQNCLQTGYITLNHALSWFHFKASDMEYDDYSYMLKKGADAARGDDTSKLKSLIADWINRELKPDSLVDPKDKYYHGIRAGIRDRAEGYVITEMSWPAFLYEKYTADQDNLEQGLFKSILSLQVFKAIFTSPSSAREVVMLPM
;
A
#
# COMPACT_ATOMS: atom_id res chain seq x y z
N MET A 1 42.87 -1.71 57.71
CA MET A 1 43.34 -1.38 56.35
C MET A 1 43.02 -2.55 55.45
N SER A 2 42.49 -2.25 54.26
CA SER A 2 42.15 -3.12 53.12
C SER A 2 40.90 -4.00 53.30
N LEU A 3 39.72 -3.51 52.88
CA LEU A 3 39.15 -3.48 51.51
C LEU A 3 38.52 -4.82 51.13
N SER A 4 37.20 -4.86 51.34
CA SER A 4 36.25 -5.89 50.96
C SER A 4 36.14 -6.02 49.45
N GLN A 5 36.36 -7.22 48.94
CA GLN A 5 36.09 -7.58 47.55
C GLN A 5 34.63 -8.02 47.47
N VAL A 6 33.77 -7.16 46.92
CA VAL A 6 32.35 -7.44 46.66
C VAL A 6 32.26 -8.42 45.49
N MET A 7 31.51 -9.49 45.69
CA MET A 7 31.09 -10.43 44.65
C MET A 7 30.22 -9.69 43.64
N VAL A 8 30.66 -9.64 42.38
CA VAL A 8 29.82 -9.27 41.25
C VAL A 8 29.20 -10.57 40.74
N GLU A 9 27.88 -10.68 40.85
CA GLU A 9 27.09 -11.76 40.27
C GLU A 9 27.22 -11.75 38.74
N ASP A 10 27.46 -12.93 38.16
CA ASP A 10 27.43 -13.19 36.72
C ASP A 10 26.04 -12.87 36.16
N ILE A 11 25.95 -11.81 35.36
CA ILE A 11 24.78 -11.54 34.52
C ILE A 11 24.96 -12.36 33.23
N PRO A 12 23.99 -13.21 32.83
CA PRO A 12 24.10 -13.95 31.58
C PRO A 12 24.03 -12.99 30.40
N HIS A 13 25.12 -12.91 29.63
CA HIS A 13 25.12 -12.26 28.32
C HIS A 13 24.15 -13.01 27.37
N PRO A 14 23.31 -12.29 26.59
CA PRO A 14 22.50 -12.92 25.56
C PRO A 14 23.44 -13.48 24.47
N PRO A 15 23.11 -14.63 23.86
CA PRO A 15 23.94 -15.18 22.80
C PRO A 15 23.92 -14.24 21.59
N GLU A 16 25.06 -13.66 21.27
CA GLU A 16 25.39 -13.18 19.93
C GLU A 16 25.33 -14.38 18.98
N SER A 17 24.17 -14.55 18.37
CA SER A 17 23.96 -15.49 17.27
C SER A 17 23.35 -14.70 16.11
N SER A 18 24.12 -13.75 15.59
CA SER A 18 24.01 -13.37 14.17
C SER A 18 24.51 -14.55 13.34
N GLN A 19 23.71 -15.61 13.32
CA GLN A 19 23.90 -16.72 12.41
C GLN A 19 23.68 -16.19 11.00
N SER A 20 24.79 -16.11 10.28
CA SER A 20 24.89 -16.22 8.83
C SER A 20 23.62 -16.79 8.20
N LEU A 21 22.81 -15.89 7.63
CA LEU A 21 21.71 -16.23 6.72
C LEU A 21 22.22 -16.20 5.27
N VAL A 22 23.47 -16.62 5.04
CA VAL A 22 23.99 -16.81 3.70
C VAL A 22 23.45 -18.14 3.19
N VAL A 23 22.41 -18.07 2.35
CA VAL A 23 21.84 -19.24 1.66
C VAL A 23 22.83 -19.72 0.61
N ALA A 24 23.82 -20.50 1.03
CA ALA A 24 24.73 -21.24 0.15
C ALA A 24 24.06 -22.46 -0.52
N THR A 25 22.76 -22.40 -0.83
CA THR A 25 22.04 -23.48 -1.53
C THR A 25 21.12 -23.01 -2.66
N SER A 26 21.11 -21.72 -3.00
CA SER A 26 19.98 -21.12 -3.72
C SER A 26 19.88 -21.53 -5.20
N GLU A 27 20.89 -21.30 -6.04
CA GLU A 27 20.72 -21.43 -7.50
C GLU A 27 20.45 -22.87 -7.97
N SER A 28 21.26 -23.84 -7.52
CA SER A 28 21.11 -25.23 -7.96
C SER A 28 19.80 -25.85 -7.46
N ALA A 29 19.39 -25.53 -6.23
CA ALA A 29 18.14 -26.05 -5.68
C ALA A 29 16.91 -25.37 -6.29
N HIS A 30 17.02 -24.08 -6.64
CA HIS A 30 15.99 -23.34 -7.36
C HIS A 30 15.82 -23.87 -8.78
N GLN A 31 16.90 -24.06 -9.52
CA GLN A 31 16.86 -24.63 -10.88
C GLN A 31 16.24 -26.04 -10.88
N LYS A 32 16.60 -26.89 -9.91
CA LYS A 32 16.01 -28.23 -9.78
C LYS A 32 14.51 -28.20 -9.48
N ARG A 33 14.06 -27.30 -8.60
CA ARG A 33 12.63 -27.10 -8.31
C ARG A 33 11.87 -26.60 -9.53
N LYS A 34 12.44 -25.65 -10.29
CA LYS A 34 11.86 -25.11 -11.52
C LYS A 34 11.75 -26.18 -12.61
N ILE A 35 12.76 -27.04 -12.76
CA ILE A 35 12.73 -28.17 -13.69
C ILE A 35 11.61 -29.15 -13.32
N ALA A 36 11.54 -29.58 -12.06
CA ALA A 36 10.51 -30.52 -11.61
C ALA A 36 9.07 -29.96 -11.80
N ALA A 37 8.86 -28.67 -11.53
CA ALA A 37 7.57 -28.02 -11.73
C ALA A 37 7.19 -27.88 -13.21
N LEU A 38 8.17 -27.66 -14.09
CA LEU A 38 7.94 -27.62 -15.54
C LEU A 38 7.67 -29.02 -16.12
N GLU A 39 8.37 -30.04 -15.64
CA GLU A 39 8.13 -31.44 -16.01
C GLU A 39 6.71 -31.89 -15.61
N GLU A 40 6.24 -31.53 -14.42
CA GLU A 40 4.87 -31.80 -13.97
C GLU A 40 3.84 -31.07 -14.84
N LYS A 41 4.07 -29.79 -15.17
CA LYS A 41 3.18 -29.02 -16.07
C LYS A 41 3.12 -29.62 -17.47
N LEU A 42 4.27 -30.07 -18.01
CA LEU A 42 4.32 -30.76 -19.31
C LEU A 42 3.52 -32.06 -19.27
N GLN A 43 3.68 -32.86 -18.22
CA GLN A 43 2.93 -34.11 -18.05
C GLN A 43 1.41 -33.88 -17.97
N ILE A 44 0.98 -32.82 -17.27
CA ILE A 44 -0.44 -32.44 -17.19
C ILE A 44 -0.96 -31.97 -18.56
N LEU A 45 -0.21 -31.14 -19.28
CA LEU A 45 -0.56 -30.68 -20.63
C LEU A 45 -0.64 -31.83 -21.64
N GLU A 46 0.31 -32.77 -21.59
CA GLU A 46 0.33 -33.98 -22.42
C GLU A 46 -0.84 -34.92 -22.10
N SER A 47 -1.29 -34.97 -20.84
CA SER A 47 -2.44 -35.79 -20.44
C SER A 47 -3.80 -35.23 -20.88
N GLY A 48 -3.84 -34.04 -21.49
CA GLY A 48 -5.07 -33.38 -21.96
C GLY A 48 -6.00 -32.88 -20.83
N HIS A 49 -5.57 -32.96 -19.57
CA HIS A 49 -6.31 -32.41 -18.43
C HIS A 49 -6.01 -30.91 -18.29
N VAL A 50 -6.90 -30.05 -18.78
CA VAL A 50 -6.89 -28.63 -18.43
C VAL A 50 -7.44 -28.48 -17.00
N VAL A 51 -6.58 -28.67 -16.00
CA VAL A 51 -6.90 -28.26 -14.64
C VAL A 51 -6.86 -26.74 -14.64
N LYS A 52 -8.04 -26.10 -14.59
CA LYS A 52 -8.13 -24.67 -14.26
C LYS A 52 -7.59 -24.53 -12.84
N GLN A 53 -6.30 -24.26 -12.72
CA GLN A 53 -5.68 -23.96 -11.44
C GLN A 53 -6.44 -22.77 -10.89
N ARG A 54 -7.14 -22.98 -9.78
CA ARG A 54 -7.81 -21.88 -9.08
C ARG A 54 -6.67 -20.98 -8.63
N GLU A 55 -6.40 -19.92 -9.38
CA GLU A 55 -5.52 -18.85 -8.94
C GLU A 55 -6.10 -18.36 -7.63
N THR A 56 -5.59 -18.87 -6.52
CA THR A 56 -5.82 -18.26 -5.23
C THR A 56 -5.28 -16.86 -5.41
N ASN A 57 -6.17 -15.87 -5.47
CA ASN A 57 -5.83 -14.48 -5.78
C ASN A 57 -5.15 -13.83 -4.56
N TYR A 58 -4.06 -14.42 -4.06
CA TYR A 58 -3.33 -14.01 -2.87
C TYR A 58 -2.88 -12.54 -2.95
N TYR A 59 -2.55 -12.09 -4.16
CA TYR A 59 -2.20 -10.71 -4.46
C TYR A 59 -3.42 -9.78 -4.48
N MET A 60 -4.62 -10.29 -4.78
CA MET A 60 -5.85 -9.49 -4.69
C MET A 60 -6.35 -9.38 -3.24
N SER A 61 -6.28 -10.45 -2.45
CA SER A 61 -6.70 -10.40 -1.04
C SER A 61 -5.82 -9.46 -0.23
N GLU A 62 -4.52 -9.43 -0.54
CA GLU A 62 -3.55 -8.54 0.11
C GLU A 62 -3.31 -7.22 -0.64
N GLY A 63 -4.13 -6.90 -1.64
CA GLY A 63 -3.95 -5.70 -2.49
C GLY A 63 -3.90 -4.38 -1.70
N ARG A 64 -4.65 -4.29 -0.59
CA ARG A 64 -4.62 -3.11 0.31
C ARG A 64 -3.29 -2.99 1.05
N ALA A 65 -2.76 -4.10 1.57
CA ALA A 65 -1.48 -4.13 2.26
C ALA A 65 -0.34 -3.75 1.29
N ILE A 66 -0.36 -4.33 0.08
CA ILE A 66 0.59 -3.98 -1.00
C ILE A 66 0.53 -2.47 -1.27
N ARG A 67 -0.68 -1.91 -1.46
CA ARG A 67 -0.86 -0.49 -1.73
C ARG A 67 -0.34 0.40 -0.60
N HIS A 68 -0.62 0.06 0.65
CA HIS A 68 -0.16 0.85 1.80
C HIS A 68 1.37 0.90 1.86
N ILE A 69 2.03 -0.25 1.68
CA ILE A 69 3.50 -0.34 1.70
C ILE A 69 4.10 0.45 0.52
N VAL A 70 3.56 0.29 -0.68
CA VAL A 70 4.01 1.02 -1.88
C VAL A 70 3.82 2.54 -1.76
N THR A 71 2.77 2.98 -1.06
CA THR A 71 2.53 4.42 -0.85
C THR A 71 3.50 5.02 0.17
N LEU A 72 3.99 4.21 1.12
CA LEU A 72 4.83 4.67 2.22
C LEU A 72 6.33 4.68 1.89
N PHE A 73 6.79 3.73 1.07
CA PHE A 73 8.22 3.51 0.82
C PHE A 73 8.63 3.94 -0.58
N ASP A 74 8.21 3.23 -1.62
CA ASP A 74 8.42 3.60 -3.01
C ASP A 74 7.53 2.75 -3.93
N ASN A 75 7.55 3.03 -5.23
CA ASN A 75 6.86 2.24 -6.23
C ASN A 75 7.31 0.76 -6.21
N ILE A 76 6.41 -0.13 -6.65
CA ILE A 76 6.62 -1.61 -6.63
C ILE A 76 7.91 -2.01 -7.35
N LYS A 77 8.30 -1.28 -8.39
CA LYS A 77 9.52 -1.60 -9.14
C LYS A 77 10.74 -1.31 -8.29
N ASP A 78 10.85 -0.15 -7.68
CA ASP A 78 12.05 0.20 -6.91
C ASP A 78 12.14 -0.62 -5.61
N LEU A 79 11.00 -0.85 -4.95
CA LEU A 79 10.92 -1.66 -3.73
C LEU A 79 11.36 -3.11 -3.94
N VAL A 80 11.13 -3.67 -5.12
CA VAL A 80 11.37 -5.09 -5.39
C VAL A 80 12.55 -5.33 -6.33
N ILE A 81 12.72 -4.55 -7.40
CA ILE A 81 13.87 -4.63 -8.31
C ILE A 81 15.13 -4.19 -7.57
N CYS A 82 15.18 -2.94 -7.14
CA CYS A 82 16.43 -2.35 -6.67
C CYS A 82 16.90 -3.03 -5.40
N GLU A 83 15.98 -3.46 -4.55
CA GLU A 83 16.34 -4.19 -3.34
C GLU A 83 16.72 -5.65 -3.64
N ASN A 84 15.92 -6.41 -4.41
CA ASN A 84 16.26 -7.81 -4.69
C ASN A 84 17.56 -7.94 -5.50
N ASP A 85 17.77 -7.08 -6.50
CA ASP A 85 19.01 -7.07 -7.29
C ASP A 85 20.20 -6.64 -6.42
N ARG A 86 20.02 -5.71 -5.47
CA ARG A 86 21.11 -5.35 -4.53
C ARG A 86 21.48 -6.54 -3.67
N TRP A 87 20.51 -7.29 -3.13
CA TRP A 87 20.76 -8.49 -2.33
C TRP A 87 21.44 -9.61 -3.12
N CYS A 88 21.09 -9.78 -4.41
CA CYS A 88 21.75 -10.73 -5.30
C CYS A 88 23.19 -10.32 -5.67
N ASN A 89 23.50 -9.02 -5.63
CA ASN A 89 24.80 -8.46 -5.99
C ASN A 89 25.66 -8.02 -4.79
N MET A 90 25.27 -8.38 -3.56
CA MET A 90 26.09 -8.12 -2.37
C MET A 90 27.35 -8.98 -2.40
N ASP A 91 28.43 -8.45 -2.98
CA ASP A 91 29.78 -8.75 -2.50
C ASP A 91 29.92 -8.05 -1.14
N ASP A 92 30.37 -8.77 -0.11
CA ASP A 92 30.59 -8.33 1.27
C ASP A 92 31.43 -7.04 1.37
N LYS A 93 30.84 -5.88 1.07
CA LYS A 93 31.46 -4.57 1.23
C LYS A 93 30.58 -3.75 2.15
N ASP A 94 31.13 -3.45 3.31
CA ASP A 94 30.62 -2.47 4.28
C ASP A 94 30.63 -1.05 3.67
N GLU A 95 29.82 -0.82 2.63
CA GLU A 95 29.49 0.51 2.15
C GLU A 95 28.29 1.06 2.95
N ASP A 96 28.46 2.27 3.47
CA ASP A 96 27.44 2.96 4.25
C ASP A 96 26.19 3.20 3.36
N MET A 97 25.07 2.58 3.74
CA MET A 97 23.85 2.64 2.93
C MET A 97 23.27 4.05 2.91
N THR A 98 22.91 4.53 1.73
CA THR A 98 22.21 5.82 1.59
C THR A 98 20.84 5.78 2.25
N VAL A 99 20.28 6.96 2.56
CA VAL A 99 18.92 7.09 3.14
C VAL A 99 17.88 6.42 2.25
N ASP A 100 17.99 6.58 0.93
CA ASP A 100 17.06 5.99 -0.03
C ASP A 100 17.16 4.46 -0.05
N GLN A 101 18.37 3.90 0.02
CA GLN A 101 18.58 2.46 0.11
C GLN A 101 18.06 1.87 1.42
N ASN A 102 18.22 2.58 2.54
CA ASN A 102 17.64 2.17 3.82
C ASN A 102 16.10 2.17 3.78
N CYS A 103 15.50 3.15 3.10
CA CYS A 103 14.06 3.22 2.90
C CYS A 103 13.54 2.03 2.07
N LEU A 104 14.21 1.73 0.95
CA LEU A 104 13.88 0.60 0.07
C LEU A 104 14.03 -0.75 0.80
N GLN A 105 15.11 -0.93 1.58
CA GLN A 105 15.31 -2.14 2.39
C GLN A 105 14.21 -2.31 3.44
N THR A 106 13.89 -1.26 4.16
CA THR A 106 12.83 -1.27 5.18
C THR A 106 11.48 -1.63 4.55
N GLY A 107 11.20 -1.05 3.39
CA GLY A 107 9.96 -1.31 2.67
C GLY A 107 9.87 -2.73 2.12
N TYR A 108 10.97 -3.29 1.62
CA TYR A 108 11.04 -4.70 1.17
C TYR A 108 10.88 -5.68 2.34
N ILE A 109 11.54 -5.45 3.49
CA ILE A 109 11.35 -6.28 4.69
C ILE A 109 9.89 -6.22 5.14
N THR A 110 9.31 -5.02 5.18
CA THR A 110 7.90 -4.82 5.54
C THR A 110 6.96 -5.56 4.57
N LEU A 111 7.25 -5.52 3.26
CA LEU A 111 6.50 -6.25 2.24
C LEU A 111 6.54 -7.76 2.48
N ASN A 112 7.70 -8.31 2.78
CA ASN A 112 7.87 -9.73 3.05
C ASN A 112 7.16 -10.19 4.33
N HIS A 113 7.16 -9.35 5.36
CA HIS A 113 6.42 -9.63 6.59
C HIS A 113 4.90 -9.56 6.37
N ALA A 114 4.42 -8.58 5.59
CA ALA A 114 3.00 -8.44 5.28
C ALA A 114 2.50 -9.54 4.33
N LEU A 115 3.34 -10.00 3.42
CA LEU A 115 3.01 -11.00 2.41
C LEU A 115 3.81 -12.28 2.67
N SER A 116 3.37 -13.07 3.65
CA SER A 116 4.05 -14.33 4.03
C SER A 116 4.20 -15.33 2.87
N TRP A 117 3.36 -15.23 1.83
CA TRP A 117 3.43 -16.04 0.62
C TRP A 117 4.42 -15.50 -0.43
N PHE A 118 4.86 -14.25 -0.31
CA PHE A 118 5.56 -13.53 -1.38
C PHE A 118 6.91 -14.17 -1.71
N HIS A 119 7.77 -14.42 -0.71
CA HIS A 119 9.06 -15.10 -0.96
C HIS A 119 8.89 -16.45 -1.67
N PHE A 120 7.97 -17.29 -1.20
CA PHE A 120 7.74 -18.62 -1.78
C PHE A 120 7.22 -18.55 -3.22
N LYS A 121 6.39 -17.56 -3.55
CA LYS A 121 5.85 -17.40 -4.91
C LYS A 121 6.78 -16.65 -5.84
N ALA A 122 7.44 -15.60 -5.36
CA ALA A 122 8.44 -14.87 -6.11
C ALA A 122 9.59 -15.78 -6.53
N SER A 123 9.96 -16.77 -5.70
CA SER A 123 10.99 -17.74 -6.06
C SER A 123 10.60 -18.69 -7.19
N ASP A 124 9.33 -18.76 -7.60
CA ASP A 124 8.86 -19.64 -8.68
C ASP A 124 8.46 -18.87 -9.95
N MET A 125 8.59 -17.54 -9.95
CA MET A 125 8.05 -16.64 -10.97
C MET A 125 9.13 -15.70 -11.51
N GLU A 126 8.95 -15.24 -12.75
CA GLU A 126 9.81 -14.18 -13.29
C GLU A 126 9.44 -12.82 -12.68
N TYR A 127 10.42 -11.92 -12.67
CA TYR A 127 10.28 -10.58 -12.11
C TYR A 127 9.05 -9.84 -12.64
N ASP A 128 8.91 -9.79 -13.96
CA ASP A 128 7.82 -9.07 -14.61
C ASP A 128 6.45 -9.64 -14.22
N ASP A 129 6.37 -10.97 -14.01
CA ASP A 129 5.13 -11.65 -13.66
C ASP A 129 4.66 -11.30 -12.24
N TYR A 130 5.52 -11.42 -11.22
CA TYR A 130 5.08 -11.11 -9.85
C TYR A 130 4.94 -9.59 -9.64
N SER A 131 5.75 -8.76 -10.32
CA SER A 131 5.62 -7.28 -10.29
C SER A 131 4.27 -6.86 -10.87
N TYR A 132 3.87 -7.47 -11.99
CA TYR A 132 2.55 -7.30 -12.56
C TYR A 132 1.44 -7.73 -11.59
N MET A 133 1.58 -8.87 -10.92
CA MET A 133 0.58 -9.35 -9.95
C MET A 133 0.42 -8.43 -8.74
N LEU A 134 1.53 -8.00 -8.12
CA LEU A 134 1.50 -7.04 -7.01
C LEU A 134 0.81 -5.74 -7.41
N LYS A 135 1.19 -5.21 -8.59
CA LYS A 135 0.58 -3.99 -9.13
C LYS A 135 -0.91 -4.17 -9.38
N LYS A 136 -1.29 -5.28 -10.01
CA LYS A 136 -2.70 -5.61 -10.29
C LYS A 136 -3.52 -5.73 -9.01
N GLY A 137 -2.97 -6.34 -7.96
CA GLY A 137 -3.59 -6.43 -6.63
C GLY A 137 -3.81 -5.06 -5.99
N ALA A 138 -2.77 -4.21 -5.98
CA ALA A 138 -2.83 -2.85 -5.46
C ALA A 138 -3.82 -1.97 -6.25
N ASP A 139 -3.82 -2.07 -7.58
CA ASP A 139 -4.72 -1.34 -8.46
C ASP A 139 -6.17 -1.79 -8.29
N ALA A 140 -6.42 -3.09 -8.15
CA ALA A 140 -7.76 -3.63 -7.88
C ALA A 140 -8.29 -3.12 -6.53
N ALA A 141 -7.49 -3.20 -5.47
CA ALA A 141 -7.86 -2.66 -4.16
C ALA A 141 -8.16 -1.15 -4.20
N ARG A 142 -7.36 -0.38 -4.96
CA ARG A 142 -7.62 1.03 -5.21
C ARG A 142 -8.94 1.28 -5.94
N GLY A 143 -9.24 0.48 -6.96
CA GLY A 143 -10.52 0.54 -7.67
C GLY A 143 -11.72 0.28 -6.75
N ASP A 144 -11.60 -0.74 -5.89
CA ASP A 144 -12.61 -1.09 -4.90
C ASP A 144 -12.83 0.04 -3.88
N ASP A 145 -11.77 0.66 -3.38
CA ASP A 145 -11.88 1.79 -2.45
C ASP A 145 -12.54 3.00 -3.10
N THR A 146 -12.09 3.35 -4.31
CA THR A 146 -12.59 4.52 -5.04
C THR A 146 -14.06 4.36 -5.41
N SER A 147 -14.48 3.14 -5.78
CA SER A 147 -15.87 2.86 -6.14
C SER A 147 -16.81 2.93 -4.94
N LYS A 148 -16.40 2.37 -3.79
CA LYS A 148 -17.16 2.43 -2.52
C LYS A 148 -17.24 3.84 -1.95
N LEU A 149 -16.24 4.68 -2.23
CA LEU A 149 -16.20 6.04 -1.74
C LEU A 149 -17.37 6.87 -2.25
N LYS A 150 -17.85 6.62 -3.49
CA LYS A 150 -19.00 7.34 -4.06
C LYS A 150 -20.27 7.18 -3.21
N SER A 151 -20.58 5.97 -2.78
CA SER A 151 -21.73 5.71 -1.90
C SER A 151 -21.50 6.24 -0.49
N LEU A 152 -20.30 6.02 0.06
CA LEU A 152 -19.97 6.48 1.42
C LEU A 152 -20.06 7.99 1.56
N ILE A 153 -19.50 8.75 0.61
CA ILE A 153 -19.57 10.22 0.62
C ILE A 153 -21.02 10.70 0.53
N ALA A 154 -21.84 10.11 -0.36
CA ALA A 154 -23.25 10.47 -0.45
C ALA A 154 -23.99 10.23 0.89
N ASP A 155 -23.75 9.09 1.53
CA ASP A 155 -24.32 8.77 2.85
C ASP A 155 -23.87 9.76 3.94
N TRP A 156 -22.60 10.16 3.92
CA TRP A 156 -22.04 11.12 4.89
C TRP A 156 -22.64 12.51 4.69
N ILE A 157 -22.68 13.00 3.44
CA ILE A 157 -23.30 14.28 3.10
C ILE A 157 -24.77 14.32 3.51
N ASN A 158 -25.53 13.27 3.17
CA ASN A 158 -26.95 13.19 3.49
C ASN A 158 -27.21 13.17 5.00
N ARG A 159 -26.32 12.53 5.78
CA ARG A 159 -26.43 12.46 7.25
C ARG A 159 -26.02 13.77 7.92
N GLU A 160 -24.90 14.36 7.51
CA GLU A 160 -24.23 15.45 8.25
C GLU A 160 -24.64 16.82 7.76
N LEU A 161 -24.72 17.01 6.44
CA LEU A 161 -25.06 18.30 5.84
C LEU A 161 -26.56 18.48 5.63
N LYS A 162 -27.30 17.37 5.55
CA LYS A 162 -28.77 17.36 5.35
C LYS A 162 -29.21 18.33 4.25
N PRO A 163 -28.71 18.15 3.01
CA PRO A 163 -29.03 19.05 1.91
C PRO A 163 -30.53 19.03 1.59
N ASP A 164 -31.05 20.14 1.04
CA ASP A 164 -32.46 20.27 0.63
C ASP A 164 -32.90 19.16 -0.34
N SER A 165 -31.97 18.65 -1.14
CA SER A 165 -32.15 17.48 -1.99
C SER A 165 -31.09 16.44 -1.66
N LEU A 166 -31.53 15.20 -1.39
CA LEU A 166 -30.63 14.10 -1.08
C LEU A 166 -29.70 13.81 -2.26
N VAL A 167 -28.42 13.64 -1.95
CA VAL A 167 -27.40 13.26 -2.92
C VAL A 167 -27.57 11.78 -3.26
N ASP A 168 -27.91 11.48 -4.51
CA ASP A 168 -27.92 10.11 -5.03
C ASP A 168 -26.51 9.74 -5.55
N PRO A 169 -25.84 8.73 -4.97
CA PRO A 169 -24.53 8.28 -5.46
C PRO A 169 -24.59 7.67 -6.87
N LYS A 170 -25.76 7.38 -7.43
CA LYS A 170 -25.91 6.92 -8.82
C LYS A 170 -26.22 8.06 -9.79
N ASP A 171 -26.43 9.26 -9.29
CA ASP A 171 -26.69 10.41 -10.14
C ASP A 171 -25.50 10.68 -11.08
N LYS A 172 -25.87 10.98 -12.31
CA LYS A 172 -25.02 11.24 -13.46
C LYS A 172 -25.26 12.64 -14.02
N TYR A 173 -26.21 13.39 -13.47
CA TYR A 173 -26.61 14.72 -13.92
C TYR A 173 -25.41 15.68 -14.04
N TYR A 174 -24.44 15.59 -13.13
CA TYR A 174 -23.25 16.44 -13.10
C TYR A 174 -22.13 16.05 -14.07
N HIS A 175 -22.34 15.07 -14.98
CA HIS A 175 -21.34 14.73 -15.99
C HIS A 175 -20.99 15.90 -16.93
N GLY A 176 -21.96 16.78 -17.21
CA GLY A 176 -21.73 17.99 -18.02
C GLY A 176 -20.79 18.98 -17.34
N ILE A 177 -20.93 19.18 -16.02
CA ILE A 177 -20.04 20.05 -15.24
C ILE A 177 -18.60 19.52 -15.25
N ARG A 178 -18.43 18.20 -15.07
CA ARG A 178 -17.10 17.58 -15.10
C ARG A 178 -16.42 17.77 -16.46
N ALA A 179 -17.17 17.67 -17.55
CA ALA A 179 -16.65 17.93 -18.89
C ALA A 179 -16.25 19.41 -19.04
N GLY A 180 -17.11 20.34 -18.61
CA GLY A 180 -16.83 21.78 -18.64
C GLY A 180 -15.56 22.18 -17.89
N ILE A 181 -15.34 21.63 -16.69
CA ILE A 181 -14.10 21.85 -15.91
C ILE A 181 -12.87 21.33 -16.65
N ARG A 182 -12.91 20.09 -17.14
CA ARG A 182 -11.77 19.48 -17.84
C ARG A 182 -11.42 20.22 -19.12
N ASP A 183 -12.43 20.66 -19.85
CA ASP A 183 -12.29 21.30 -21.15
C ASP A 183 -12.04 22.81 -21.00
N ARG A 184 -11.94 23.33 -19.76
CA ARG A 184 -11.77 24.75 -19.41
C ARG A 184 -12.79 25.65 -20.12
N ALA A 185 -14.04 25.19 -20.21
CA ALA A 185 -15.12 25.95 -20.79
C ALA A 185 -15.38 27.23 -20.00
N GLU A 186 -15.89 28.26 -20.68
CA GLU A 186 -16.26 29.54 -20.06
C GLU A 186 -17.27 29.30 -18.91
N GLY A 187 -17.01 29.89 -17.73
CA GLY A 187 -17.78 29.65 -16.51
C GLY A 187 -17.31 28.48 -15.63
N TYR A 188 -16.32 27.69 -16.06
CA TYR A 188 -15.74 26.57 -15.30
C TYR A 188 -14.24 26.71 -15.02
N VAL A 189 -13.74 27.95 -14.95
CA VAL A 189 -12.32 28.24 -14.69
C VAL A 189 -12.00 27.92 -13.23
N ILE A 190 -11.16 26.89 -13.02
CA ILE A 190 -10.58 26.54 -11.72
C ILE A 190 -9.11 26.95 -11.74
N THR A 191 -8.67 27.74 -10.77
CA THR A 191 -7.26 28.12 -10.61
C THR A 191 -6.56 27.19 -9.62
N GLU A 192 -5.22 27.21 -9.57
CA GLU A 192 -4.44 26.42 -8.59
C GLU A 192 -4.74 26.80 -7.13
N MET A 193 -5.30 28.00 -6.90
CA MET A 193 -5.68 28.49 -5.57
C MET A 193 -7.16 28.26 -5.25
N SER A 194 -7.93 27.66 -6.17
CA SER A 194 -9.35 27.40 -6.01
C SER A 194 -9.58 26.07 -5.27
N TRP A 195 -9.21 26.03 -3.99
CA TRP A 195 -9.48 24.88 -3.13
C TRP A 195 -10.99 24.74 -2.88
N PRO A 196 -11.57 23.56 -3.13
CA PRO A 196 -12.97 23.32 -2.83
C PRO A 196 -13.28 23.55 -1.35
N ALA A 197 -14.38 24.24 -1.06
CA ALA A 197 -14.83 24.54 0.31
C ALA A 197 -14.91 23.27 1.18
N PHE A 198 -15.24 22.12 0.59
CA PHE A 198 -15.34 20.86 1.33
C PHE A 198 -14.02 20.40 1.98
N LEU A 199 -12.86 20.96 1.60
CA LEU A 199 -11.56 20.64 2.21
C LEU A 199 -11.33 21.40 3.51
N TYR A 200 -12.03 22.51 3.74
CA TYR A 200 -11.83 23.38 4.88
C TYR A 200 -12.60 22.93 6.13
N GLU A 201 -12.04 23.24 7.29
CA GLU A 201 -12.75 23.17 8.56
C GLU A 201 -14.08 23.92 8.47
N LYS A 202 -15.18 23.29 8.91
CA LYS A 202 -16.54 23.84 8.80
C LYS A 202 -16.99 24.22 7.39
N TYR A 203 -16.23 23.83 6.37
CA TYR A 203 -16.48 24.12 4.95
C TYR A 203 -16.40 25.61 4.60
N THR A 204 -15.63 26.38 5.36
CA THR A 204 -15.45 27.82 5.15
C THR A 204 -13.97 28.14 5.00
N ALA A 205 -13.60 28.78 3.89
CA ALA A 205 -12.23 29.24 3.66
C ALA A 205 -12.06 30.68 4.15
N ASP A 206 -11.01 30.92 4.92
CA ASP A 206 -10.55 32.26 5.26
C ASP A 206 -9.84 32.86 4.02
N GLN A 207 -10.37 33.96 3.50
CA GLN A 207 -9.83 34.61 2.29
C GLN A 207 -8.51 35.34 2.57
N ASP A 208 -8.27 35.75 3.81
CA ASP A 208 -7.02 36.39 4.22
C ASP A 208 -5.93 35.35 4.54
N ASN A 209 -6.34 34.09 4.79
CA ASN A 209 -5.44 32.97 5.04
C ASN A 209 -6.02 31.63 4.55
N LEU A 210 -5.77 31.29 3.27
CA LEU A 210 -6.26 30.06 2.64
C LEU A 210 -5.66 28.77 3.21
N GLU A 211 -4.60 28.82 4.02
CA GLU A 211 -4.05 27.64 4.69
C GLU A 211 -4.83 27.33 5.98
N GLN A 212 -5.49 28.33 6.56
CA GLN A 212 -6.26 28.18 7.78
C GLN A 212 -7.42 27.21 7.56
N GLY A 213 -7.41 26.10 8.30
CA GLY A 213 -8.47 25.10 8.23
C GLY A 213 -8.41 24.18 7.00
N LEU A 214 -7.43 24.33 6.11
CA LEU A 214 -7.29 23.47 4.94
C LEU A 214 -7.01 22.01 5.35
N PHE A 215 -7.67 21.05 4.68
CA PHE A 215 -7.66 19.61 4.99
C PHE A 215 -8.18 19.22 6.38
N LYS A 216 -8.82 20.13 7.11
CA LYS A 216 -9.40 19.87 8.44
C LYS A 216 -10.91 19.61 8.41
N SER A 217 -11.50 19.44 7.22
CA SER A 217 -12.92 19.10 7.11
C SER A 217 -13.19 17.67 7.59
N ILE A 218 -14.39 17.46 8.14
CA ILE A 218 -14.84 16.13 8.58
C ILE A 218 -14.92 15.15 7.40
N LEU A 219 -15.35 15.62 6.22
CA LEU A 219 -15.36 14.81 5.00
C LEU A 219 -13.95 14.35 4.63
N SER A 220 -12.93 15.23 4.71
CA SER A 220 -11.55 14.86 4.42
C SER A 220 -11.04 13.79 5.38
N LEU A 221 -11.32 13.93 6.67
CA LEU A 221 -10.95 12.96 7.70
C LEU A 221 -11.66 11.61 7.52
N GLN A 222 -12.95 11.63 7.17
CA GLN A 222 -13.73 10.42 6.90
C GLN A 222 -13.23 9.68 5.66
N VAL A 223 -12.94 10.40 4.57
CA VAL A 223 -12.33 9.85 3.36
C VAL A 223 -10.99 9.21 3.70
N PHE A 224 -10.13 9.93 4.44
CA PHE A 224 -8.82 9.41 4.87
C PHE A 224 -8.96 8.12 5.66
N LYS A 225 -9.78 8.10 6.73
CA LYS A 225 -10.00 6.89 7.53
C LYS A 225 -10.62 5.77 6.68
N ALA A 226 -11.58 6.05 5.81
CA ALA A 226 -12.20 5.04 4.96
C ALA A 226 -11.22 4.36 4.00
N ILE A 227 -10.28 5.12 3.44
CA ILE A 227 -9.27 4.61 2.50
C ILE A 227 -8.16 3.85 3.25
N PHE A 228 -7.58 4.43 4.30
CA PHE A 228 -6.36 3.92 4.91
C PHE A 228 -6.59 3.01 6.12
N THR A 229 -7.80 2.97 6.67
CA THR A 229 -8.13 2.10 7.81
C THR A 229 -9.31 1.20 7.48
N SER A 230 -10.54 1.71 7.55
CA SER A 230 -11.74 1.00 7.14
C SER A 230 -12.94 1.95 7.01
N PRO A 231 -13.97 1.60 6.22
CA PRO A 231 -15.23 2.34 6.19
C PRO A 231 -15.91 2.47 7.56
N SER A 232 -15.70 1.50 8.47
CA SER A 232 -16.19 1.57 9.86
C SER A 232 -15.47 2.64 10.68
N SER A 233 -14.15 2.77 10.55
CA SER A 233 -13.34 3.75 11.28
C SER A 233 -13.69 5.19 10.91
N ALA A 234 -14.21 5.42 9.71
CA ALA A 234 -14.74 6.73 9.29
C ALA A 234 -15.98 7.15 10.10
N ARG A 235 -16.77 6.21 10.63
CA ARG A 235 -17.98 6.51 11.42
C ARG A 235 -17.69 7.09 12.80
N GLU A 236 -16.49 6.86 13.32
CA GLU A 236 -16.01 7.42 14.59
C GLU A 236 -15.68 8.91 14.47
N VAL A 237 -15.52 9.42 13.23
CA VAL A 237 -15.32 10.85 13.01
C VAL A 237 -16.69 11.51 13.14
N VAL A 238 -16.93 12.08 14.33
CA VAL A 238 -18.18 12.77 14.65
C VAL A 238 -17.95 14.27 14.59
N MET A 239 -18.90 14.98 13.99
CA MET A 239 -18.95 16.43 13.95
C MET A 239 -19.07 16.95 15.39
N LEU A 240 -18.10 17.74 15.86
CA LEU A 240 -18.32 18.54 17.06
C LEU A 240 -19.46 19.52 16.76
N PRO A 241 -20.41 19.72 17.69
CA PRO A 241 -21.50 20.67 17.48
C PRO A 241 -20.92 22.05 17.15
N MET A 242 -21.45 22.66 16.09
CA MET A 242 -21.06 23.98 15.59
C MET A 242 -21.36 25.09 16.58
#